data_AF-N9QLN8-F1
#
_entry.id   AF-N9QLN8-F1
#
_cell.length_a   1.000
_cell.length_b   1.000
_cell.length_c   1.000
_cell.angle_alpha   90.00
_cell.angle_beta   90.00
_cell.angle_gamma   90.00
#
_symmetry.space_group_name_H-M   'P 1'
#
loop_
_entity.id
_entity.type
_entity.pdbx_description
1 polymer ?
#
loop_
_entity_poly.entity_id
_entity_poly.type
_entity_poly.pdbx_seq_one_letter_code
_entity_poly.pdbx_strand_id
1 'polypeptide(L)'
;MILNDEQKMIQDMMRNYSQQKLKPTAALRDKTAQFPAQELKELGELGALGMTVAEEWGGAGLDYVSLVLALEEIAAGDGAISTIVSVQNSLPCGITQRYGTEEQKQQYLTKLATGEWLGCFCLTEPQAGSDASSLECKAERDGDEWVLNGTQAVYHDR
;
A
#
# COMPACT_ATOMS: atom_id res chain seq x y z
N MET A 1 25.09 7.40 -1.71
CA MET A 1 24.62 6.09 -2.21
C MET A 1 24.61 6.16 -3.73
N ILE A 2 25.09 5.14 -4.45
CA ILE A 2 25.08 5.12 -5.92
C ILE A 2 24.01 4.12 -6.34
N LEU A 3 23.04 4.57 -7.15
CA LEU A 3 21.98 3.71 -7.68
C LEU A 3 22.51 2.79 -8.77
N ASN A 4 22.04 1.54 -8.78
CA ASN A 4 22.24 0.64 -9.91
C ASN A 4 21.33 1.03 -11.10
N ASP A 5 21.49 0.38 -12.24
CA ASP A 5 20.75 0.77 -13.44
C ASP A 5 19.25 0.41 -13.38
N GLU A 6 18.89 -0.69 -12.70
CA GLU A 6 17.47 -1.06 -12.46
C GLU A 6 16.76 -0.01 -11.59
N GLN A 7 17.39 0.40 -10.49
CA GLN A 7 16.89 1.44 -9.58
C GLN A 7 16.72 2.78 -10.30
N LYS A 8 17.66 3.16 -11.19
CA LYS A 8 17.51 4.36 -12.03
C LYS A 8 16.35 4.24 -13.00
N MET A 9 16.18 3.09 -13.65
CA MET A 9 15.06 2.86 -14.57
C MET A 9 13.71 2.97 -13.84
N ILE A 10 13.59 2.40 -12.64
CA ILE A 10 12.39 2.51 -11.80
C ILE A 10 12.14 3.98 -11.42
N GLN A 11 13.18 4.70 -10.98
CA GLN A 11 13.07 6.12 -10.66
C GLN A 11 12.57 6.93 -11.87
N ASP A 12 13.18 6.75 -13.05
CA ASP A 12 12.82 7.50 -14.25
C ASP A 12 11.40 7.16 -14.73
N MET A 13 10.99 5.88 -14.66
CA MET A 13 9.64 5.45 -15.00
C MET A 13 8.60 6.11 -14.09
N MET A 14 8.81 6.06 -12.77
CA MET A 14 7.87 6.63 -11.80
C MET A 14 7.86 8.15 -11.86
N ARG A 15 9.00 8.79 -12.11
CA ARG A 15 9.09 10.24 -12.37
C ARG A 15 8.24 10.64 -13.57
N ASN A 16 8.41 9.95 -14.69
CA ASN A 16 7.67 10.26 -15.91
C ASN A 16 6.16 10.08 -15.72
N TYR A 17 5.73 8.96 -15.11
CA TYR A 17 4.33 8.74 -14.78
C TYR A 17 3.78 9.83 -13.86
N SER A 18 4.51 10.14 -12.79
CA SER A 18 4.13 11.16 -11.81
C SER A 18 3.95 12.55 -12.42
N GLN A 19 4.91 13.02 -13.23
CA GLN A 19 4.83 14.34 -13.88
C GLN A 19 3.71 14.42 -14.93
N GLN A 20 3.43 13.33 -15.64
CA GLN A 20 2.46 13.32 -16.74
C GLN A 20 1.02 13.02 -16.29
N LYS A 21 0.84 12.17 -15.28
CA LYS A 21 -0.47 11.61 -14.90
C LYS A 21 -0.95 12.11 -13.54
N LEU A 22 -0.06 12.19 -12.55
CA LEU A 22 -0.44 12.52 -11.17
C LEU A 22 -0.47 14.03 -10.94
N LYS A 23 0.66 14.70 -11.20
CA LYS A 23 0.86 16.12 -10.89
C LYS A 23 -0.18 17.06 -11.51
N PRO A 24 -0.62 16.91 -12.78
CA PRO A 24 -1.56 17.85 -13.39
C PRO A 24 -2.94 17.89 -12.70
N THR A 25 -3.31 16.82 -12.01
CA THR A 25 -4.65 16.61 -11.43
C THR A 25 -4.63 16.60 -9.89
N ALA A 26 -3.45 16.63 -9.27
CA ALA A 26 -3.28 16.53 -7.81
C ALA A 26 -4.03 17.62 -7.04
N ALA A 27 -3.89 18.89 -7.44
CA ALA A 27 -4.57 20.01 -6.78
C ALA A 27 -6.11 19.93 -6.87
N LEU A 28 -6.64 19.33 -7.95
CA LEU A 28 -8.08 19.11 -8.06
C LEU A 28 -8.52 17.98 -7.13
N ARG A 29 -7.82 16.85 -7.12
CA ARG A 29 -8.13 15.72 -6.21
C ARG A 29 -8.08 16.13 -4.75
N ASP A 30 -7.07 16.92 -4.37
CA ASP A 30 -6.94 17.50 -3.02
C ASP A 30 -8.18 18.32 -2.66
N LYS A 31 -8.56 19.29 -3.52
CA LYS A 31 -9.73 20.15 -3.29
C LYS A 31 -11.06 19.39 -3.25
N THR A 32 -11.19 18.32 -4.04
CA THR A 32 -12.46 17.56 -4.16
C THR A 32 -12.53 16.35 -3.23
N ALA A 33 -11.44 16.01 -2.54
CA ALA A 33 -11.29 14.77 -1.79
C ALA A 33 -11.65 13.52 -2.61
N GLN A 34 -11.39 13.55 -3.92
CA GLN A 34 -11.72 12.45 -4.82
C GLN A 34 -10.75 11.29 -4.63
N PHE A 35 -11.28 10.09 -4.41
CA PHE A 35 -10.47 8.88 -4.33
C PHE A 35 -9.83 8.55 -5.71
N PRO A 36 -8.49 8.34 -5.78
CA PRO A 36 -7.74 8.22 -7.02
C PRO A 36 -7.80 6.79 -7.62
N ALA A 37 -8.99 6.26 -7.85
CA ALA A 37 -9.18 4.87 -8.30
C ALA A 37 -8.49 4.58 -9.64
N GLN A 38 -8.54 5.52 -10.58
CA GLN A 38 -7.97 5.34 -11.91
C GLN A 38 -6.44 5.33 -11.86
N GLU A 39 -5.85 6.25 -11.10
CA GLU A 39 -4.40 6.35 -10.91
C GLU A 39 -3.86 5.11 -10.20
N LEU A 40 -4.56 4.62 -9.18
CA LEU A 40 -4.16 3.39 -8.48
C LEU A 40 -4.24 2.15 -9.37
N LYS A 41 -5.25 2.07 -10.25
CA LYS A 41 -5.33 0.99 -11.24
C LYS A 41 -4.13 1.02 -12.20
N GLU A 42 -3.81 2.18 -12.76
CA GLU A 42 -2.65 2.34 -13.64
C GLU A 42 -1.33 2.01 -12.93
N LEU A 43 -1.18 2.43 -11.66
CA LEU A 43 -0.02 2.08 -10.84
C LEU A 43 0.06 0.57 -10.55
N GLY A 44 -1.06 -0.11 -10.38
CA GLY A 44 -1.13 -1.58 -10.29
C GLY A 44 -0.64 -2.25 -11.57
N GLU A 45 -1.09 -1.78 -12.73
CA GLU A 45 -0.64 -2.26 -14.06
C GLU A 45 0.87 -2.03 -14.28
N LEU A 46 1.45 -1.00 -13.66
CA LEU A 46 2.89 -0.72 -13.65
C LEU A 46 3.68 -1.51 -12.59
N GLY A 47 3.02 -2.35 -11.79
CA GLY A 47 3.65 -3.15 -10.73
C GLY A 47 3.97 -2.38 -9.44
N ALA A 48 3.51 -1.12 -9.30
CA ALA A 48 3.84 -0.28 -8.16
C ALA A 48 3.14 -0.69 -6.85
N LEU A 49 2.09 -1.52 -6.92
CA LEU A 49 1.30 -1.95 -5.74
C LEU A 49 1.81 -3.25 -5.09
N GLY A 50 2.81 -3.90 -5.69
CA GLY A 50 3.41 -5.15 -5.19
C GLY A 50 4.90 -5.24 -5.48
N MET A 51 5.63 -4.12 -5.35
CA MET A 51 7.02 -4.00 -5.82
C MET A 51 7.96 -5.00 -5.15
N THR A 52 7.83 -5.19 -3.84
CA THR A 52 8.72 -6.08 -3.04
C THR A 52 8.17 -7.49 -2.87
N VAL A 53 7.00 -7.76 -3.46
CA VAL A 53 6.38 -9.08 -3.47
C VAL A 53 7.09 -9.95 -4.52
N ALA A 54 7.37 -11.20 -4.17
CA ALA A 54 8.01 -12.14 -5.10
C ALA A 54 7.12 -12.39 -6.34
N GLU A 55 7.76 -12.60 -7.48
CA GLU A 55 7.08 -12.80 -8.77
C GLU A 55 6.10 -13.98 -8.77
N GLU A 56 6.39 -15.05 -8.01
CA GLU A 56 5.50 -16.21 -7.87
C GLU A 56 4.12 -15.84 -7.28
N TRP A 57 4.06 -14.74 -6.53
CA TRP A 57 2.84 -14.17 -5.96
C TRP A 57 2.31 -12.96 -6.75
N GLY A 58 2.78 -12.76 -7.99
CA GLY A 58 2.32 -11.67 -8.85
C GLY A 58 2.90 -10.28 -8.52
N GLY A 59 3.97 -10.22 -7.72
CA GLY A 59 4.72 -9.00 -7.45
C GLY A 59 5.83 -8.73 -8.47
N ALA A 60 6.55 -7.62 -8.27
CA ALA A 60 7.65 -7.22 -9.16
C ALA A 60 9.04 -7.74 -8.73
N GLY A 61 9.17 -8.36 -7.55
CA GLY A 61 10.42 -8.93 -7.06
C GLY A 61 11.55 -7.92 -6.78
N LEU A 62 11.23 -6.62 -6.69
CA LEU A 62 12.19 -5.53 -6.53
C LEU A 62 12.63 -5.34 -5.07
N ASP A 63 13.74 -4.62 -4.90
CA ASP A 63 14.27 -4.27 -3.59
C ASP A 63 13.58 -3.05 -2.95
N TYR A 64 13.83 -2.85 -1.66
CA TYR A 64 13.29 -1.71 -0.92
C TYR A 64 13.86 -0.36 -1.38
N VAL A 65 15.05 -0.34 -1.99
CA VAL A 65 15.60 0.91 -2.55
C VAL A 65 14.76 1.35 -3.74
N SER A 66 14.40 0.42 -4.63
CA SER A 66 13.50 0.65 -5.76
C SER A 66 12.12 1.10 -5.30
N LEU A 67 11.57 0.49 -4.23
CA LEU A 67 10.31 0.94 -3.62
C LEU A 67 10.41 2.38 -3.12
N VAL A 68 11.46 2.73 -2.36
CA VAL A 68 11.62 4.10 -1.83
C VAL A 68 11.75 5.12 -2.97
N LEU A 69 12.52 4.81 -4.01
CA LEU A 69 12.65 5.69 -5.18
C LEU A 69 11.31 5.91 -5.88
N ALA A 70 10.51 4.85 -6.07
CA ALA A 70 9.18 4.96 -6.64
C ALA A 70 8.27 5.85 -5.77
N LEU A 71 8.28 5.67 -4.45
CA LEU A 71 7.49 6.46 -3.51
C LEU A 71 7.87 7.94 -3.52
N GLU A 72 9.16 8.26 -3.59
CA GLU A 72 9.67 9.64 -3.70
C GLU A 72 9.14 10.32 -4.97
N GLU A 73 9.23 9.64 -6.11
CA GLU A 73 8.78 10.20 -7.39
C GLU A 73 7.25 10.32 -7.47
N ILE A 74 6.50 9.35 -6.95
CA ILE A 74 5.03 9.44 -6.83
C ILE A 74 4.65 10.61 -5.91
N ALA A 75 5.33 10.76 -4.76
CA ALA A 75 5.06 11.85 -3.82
C ALA A 75 5.32 13.23 -4.42
N ALA A 76 6.31 13.35 -5.33
CA ALA A 76 6.59 14.59 -6.05
C ALA A 76 5.44 15.01 -7.01
N GLY A 77 4.51 14.10 -7.33
CA GLY A 77 3.29 14.38 -8.10
C GLY A 77 2.04 14.45 -7.24
N ASP A 78 1.84 13.49 -6.34
CA ASP A 78 0.67 13.40 -5.44
C ASP A 78 1.03 12.61 -4.17
N GLY A 79 1.11 13.30 -3.03
CA GLY A 79 1.48 12.71 -1.74
C GLY A 79 0.44 11.75 -1.16
N ALA A 80 -0.85 11.96 -1.44
CA ALA A 80 -1.90 11.06 -0.97
C ALA A 80 -1.82 9.71 -1.68
N ILE A 81 -1.60 9.72 -3.01
CA ILE A 81 -1.38 8.50 -3.79
C ILE A 81 -0.11 7.77 -3.32
N SER A 82 1.01 8.49 -3.10
CA SER A 82 2.24 7.89 -2.57
C SER A 82 2.01 7.18 -1.23
N THR A 83 1.20 7.79 -0.35
CA THR A 83 0.83 7.18 0.94
C THR A 83 0.07 5.87 0.75
N ILE A 84 -0.90 5.81 -0.18
CA ILE A 84 -1.66 4.59 -0.49
C ILE A 84 -0.73 3.49 -1.01
N VAL A 85 0.16 3.83 -1.96
CA VAL A 85 1.13 2.88 -2.53
C VAL A 85 2.09 2.36 -1.46
N SER A 86 2.56 3.24 -0.57
CA SER A 86 3.43 2.88 0.55
C SER A 86 2.74 1.92 1.51
N VAL A 87 1.50 2.22 1.92
CA VAL A 87 0.71 1.35 2.79
C VAL A 87 0.49 0.00 2.13
N GLN A 88 0.05 -0.04 0.87
CA GLN A 88 -0.21 -1.28 0.13
C GLN A 88 1.01 -2.21 0.12
N ASN A 89 2.20 -1.67 -0.18
CA ASN A 89 3.43 -2.48 -0.21
C ASN A 89 3.87 -2.93 1.18
N SER A 90 3.83 -2.04 2.17
CA SER A 90 4.43 -2.29 3.48
C SER A 90 3.55 -3.10 4.43
N LEU A 91 2.22 -2.88 4.41
CA LEU A 91 1.31 -3.46 5.39
C LEU A 91 0.50 -4.62 4.79
N PRO A 92 -0.46 -4.46 3.85
CA PRO A 92 -1.16 -5.59 3.26
C PRO A 92 -0.20 -6.61 2.61
N CYS A 93 0.64 -6.16 1.66
CA CYS A 93 1.57 -7.06 0.98
C CYS A 93 2.64 -7.59 1.95
N GLY A 94 3.33 -6.69 2.67
CA GLY A 94 4.43 -7.06 3.56
C GLY A 94 4.04 -8.02 4.69
N ILE A 95 2.89 -7.81 5.35
CA ILE A 95 2.42 -8.68 6.44
C ILE A 95 2.01 -10.04 5.88
N THR A 96 1.20 -10.07 4.82
CA THR A 96 0.74 -11.34 4.23
C THR A 96 1.90 -12.16 3.66
N GLN A 97 2.86 -11.52 2.99
CA GLN A 97 4.05 -12.20 2.46
C GLN A 97 4.92 -12.79 3.57
N ARG A 98 5.09 -12.06 4.68
CA ARG A 98 5.98 -12.49 5.77
C ARG A 98 5.35 -13.53 6.68
N TYR A 99 4.05 -13.42 6.98
CA TYR A 99 3.41 -14.21 8.03
C TYR A 99 2.25 -15.10 7.54
N GLY A 100 1.81 -14.94 6.29
CA GLY A 100 0.76 -15.77 5.73
C GLY A 100 1.20 -17.20 5.46
N THR A 101 0.27 -18.15 5.55
CA THR A 101 0.46 -19.51 4.99
C THR A 101 0.49 -19.44 3.45
N GLU A 102 0.93 -20.51 2.81
CA GLU A 102 0.93 -20.61 1.34
C GLU A 102 -0.49 -20.42 0.76
N GLU A 103 -1.50 -21.00 1.41
CA GLU A 103 -2.89 -20.84 1.01
C GLU A 103 -3.35 -19.38 1.14
N GLN A 104 -2.96 -18.70 2.22
CA GLN A 104 -3.27 -17.28 2.43
C GLN A 104 -2.56 -16.39 1.41
N LYS A 105 -1.29 -16.65 1.10
CA LYS A 105 -0.57 -15.90 0.05
C LYS A 105 -1.24 -16.10 -1.31
N GLN A 106 -1.57 -17.35 -1.65
CA GLN A 106 -2.25 -17.66 -2.91
C GLN A 106 -3.60 -16.94 -3.04
N GLN A 107 -4.37 -16.89 -1.95
CA GLN A 107 -5.70 -16.30 -1.94
C GLN A 107 -5.68 -14.77 -1.89
N TYR A 108 -4.78 -14.17 -1.10
CA TYR A 108 -4.79 -12.76 -0.76
C TYR A 108 -3.63 -11.99 -1.40
N LEU A 109 -2.40 -12.47 -1.24
CA LEU A 109 -1.20 -11.74 -1.67
C LEU A 109 -1.18 -11.52 -3.19
N THR A 110 -1.63 -12.51 -3.96
CA THR A 110 -1.72 -12.42 -5.43
C THR A 110 -2.59 -11.25 -5.91
N LYS A 111 -3.73 -11.02 -5.23
CA LYS A 111 -4.66 -9.93 -5.54
C LYS A 111 -4.18 -8.58 -5.02
N LEU A 112 -3.51 -8.59 -3.87
CA LEU A 112 -2.92 -7.38 -3.28
C LEU A 112 -1.74 -6.88 -4.13
N ALA A 113 -0.83 -7.77 -4.53
CA ALA A 113 0.36 -7.42 -5.29
C ALA A 113 0.05 -6.88 -6.69
N THR A 114 -0.98 -7.43 -7.33
CA THR A 114 -1.46 -6.98 -8.66
C THR A 114 -2.31 -5.71 -8.61
N GLY A 115 -2.73 -5.27 -7.42
CA GLY A 115 -3.63 -4.14 -7.26
C GLY A 115 -5.09 -4.43 -7.61
N GLU A 116 -5.47 -5.71 -7.84
CA GLU A 116 -6.88 -6.10 -7.91
C GLU A 116 -7.59 -5.68 -6.62
N TRP A 117 -6.94 -5.92 -5.48
CA TRP A 117 -7.40 -5.51 -4.16
C TRP A 117 -6.47 -4.47 -3.53
N LEU A 118 -7.07 -3.44 -2.95
CA LEU A 118 -6.38 -2.55 -2.03
C LEU A 118 -6.62 -3.04 -0.61
N GLY A 119 -5.55 -3.21 0.15
CA GLY A 119 -5.62 -3.59 1.55
C GLY A 119 -5.57 -2.37 2.47
N CYS A 120 -5.98 -2.59 3.71
CA CYS A 120 -5.84 -1.63 4.80
C CYS A 120 -5.19 -2.31 6.00
N PHE A 121 -4.65 -1.50 6.91
CA PHE A 121 -4.12 -1.97 8.18
C PHE A 121 -4.83 -1.24 9.31
N CYS A 122 -5.68 -2.00 10.02
CA CYS A 122 -6.52 -1.49 11.08
C CYS A 122 -5.89 -1.81 12.43
N LEU A 123 -5.10 -0.86 12.96
CA LEU A 123 -4.45 -0.98 14.26
C LEU A 123 -4.94 0.06 15.26
N THR A 124 -4.98 1.34 14.85
CA THR A 124 -5.28 2.45 15.76
C THR A 124 -6.75 2.43 16.18
N GLU A 125 -7.01 2.69 17.46
CA GLU A 125 -8.34 2.81 18.06
C GLU A 125 -8.51 4.22 18.68
N PRO A 126 -9.74 4.71 18.93
CA PRO A 126 -9.96 6.06 19.47
C PRO A 126 -9.15 6.38 20.74
N GLN A 127 -8.92 5.37 21.58
CA GLN A 127 -8.19 5.44 22.85
C GLN A 127 -6.74 4.92 22.74
N ALA A 128 -6.34 4.31 21.62
CA ALA A 128 -5.04 3.66 21.46
C ALA A 128 -4.38 4.03 20.11
N GLY A 129 -3.46 5.00 20.15
CA GLY A 129 -2.60 5.40 19.04
C GLY A 129 -1.14 5.05 19.28
N SER A 130 -0.39 5.94 19.94
CA SER A 130 1.02 5.69 20.26
C SER A 130 1.21 4.51 21.22
N ASP A 131 0.25 4.30 22.13
CA ASP A 131 0.19 3.10 22.97
C ASP A 131 -0.66 2.02 22.31
N ALA A 132 -0.14 1.44 21.23
CA ALA A 132 -0.78 0.35 20.50
C ALA A 132 -0.82 -0.98 21.27
N SER A 133 -0.31 -1.03 22.51
CA SER A 133 -0.45 -2.21 23.37
C SER A 133 -1.79 -2.22 24.13
N SER A 134 -2.45 -1.07 24.21
CA SER A 134 -3.72 -0.85 24.91
C SER A 134 -4.95 -0.97 24.00
N LEU A 135 -4.87 -1.83 22.96
CA LEU A 135 -6.00 -2.11 22.07
C LEU A 135 -7.13 -2.81 22.84
N GLU A 136 -8.36 -2.42 22.56
CA GLU A 136 -9.55 -3.01 23.16
C GLU A 136 -10.34 -3.90 22.19
N CYS A 137 -10.09 -3.83 20.88
CA CYS A 137 -10.70 -4.74 19.91
C CYS A 137 -10.39 -6.20 20.27
N LYS A 138 -11.44 -7.03 20.33
CA LYS A 138 -11.34 -8.44 20.69
C LYS A 138 -11.65 -9.32 19.51
N ALA A 139 -10.89 -10.41 19.41
CA ALA A 139 -11.20 -11.54 18.57
C ALA A 139 -11.51 -12.74 19.46
N GLU A 140 -12.77 -13.18 19.46
CA GLU A 140 -13.23 -14.34 20.21
C GLU A 140 -13.55 -15.48 19.23
N ARG A 141 -13.08 -16.70 19.53
CA ARG A 141 -13.32 -17.85 18.68
C ARG A 141 -14.70 -18.43 18.96
N ASP A 142 -15.52 -18.56 17.92
CA ASP A 142 -16.84 -19.21 17.97
C ASP A 142 -16.86 -20.35 16.95
N GLY A 143 -16.61 -21.57 17.44
CA GLY A 143 -16.41 -22.76 16.60
C GLY A 143 -15.23 -22.63 15.64
N ASP A 144 -15.54 -22.60 14.34
CA ASP A 144 -14.58 -22.48 13.23
C ASP A 144 -14.42 -21.03 12.73
N GLU A 145 -15.09 -20.06 13.37
CA GLU A 145 -15.06 -18.65 13.01
C GLU A 145 -14.47 -17.78 14.13
N TRP A 146 -14.14 -16.53 13.78
CA TRP A 146 -13.70 -15.49 14.72
C TRP A 146 -14.73 -14.36 14.73
N VAL A 147 -15.22 -14.00 15.91
CA VAL A 147 -16.09 -12.84 16.13
C VAL A 147 -15.22 -11.66 16.56
N LEU A 148 -15.20 -10.62 15.73
CA LEU A 148 -14.45 -9.39 15.99
C LEU A 148 -15.38 -8.33 16.59
N ASN A 149 -15.02 -7.76 17.74
CA ASN A 149 -15.76 -6.67 18.39
C ASN A 149 -14.80 -5.54 18.80
N GLY A 150 -14.97 -4.37 18.18
CA GLY A 150 -14.15 -3.19 18.46
C GLY A 150 -14.38 -2.08 17.45
N THR A 151 -13.71 -0.94 17.65
CA THR A 151 -13.73 0.20 16.72
C THR A 151 -12.31 0.57 16.34
N GLN A 152 -12.08 0.81 15.05
CA GLN A 152 -10.81 1.26 14.52
C GLN A 152 -10.95 2.72 14.09
N ALA A 153 -9.94 3.53 14.34
CA ALA A 153 -9.93 4.95 14.03
C ALA A 153 -8.58 5.38 13.47
N VAL A 154 -8.61 6.14 12.40
CA VAL A 154 -7.46 6.95 11.96
C VAL A 154 -7.83 8.40 12.22
N TYR A 155 -7.01 9.12 12.98
CA TYR A 155 -7.22 10.54 13.23
C TYR A 155 -7.14 11.29 11.90
N HIS A 156 -8.29 11.58 11.31
CA HIS A 156 -8.44 12.66 10.36
C HIS A 156 -9.21 13.75 11.09
N ASP A 157 -8.48 14.76 11.56
CA ASP A 157 -9.07 16.07 11.85
C ASP A 157 -9.84 16.48 10.58
N ARG A 158 -11.14 16.71 10.74
CA ARG A 158 -12.01 17.21 9.68
C ARG A 158 -11.84 18.72 9.51
#